data_AF-A0A918IH82-F1
#
_entry.id   AF-A0A918IH82-F1
#
_cell.length_a   1.000
_cell.length_b   1.000
_cell.length_c   1.000
_cell.angle_alpha   90.00
_cell.angle_beta   90.00
_cell.angle_gamma   90.00
#
_symmetry.space_group_name_H-M   'P 1'
#
loop_
_entity.id
_entity.type
_entity.pdbx_description
1 polymer ?
#
loop_
_entity_poly.entity_id
_entity_poly.type
_entity_poly.pdbx_seq_one_letter_code
_entity_poly.pdbx_strand_id
1 'polypeptide(L)'
;MAHDSPGTRSPSSRRRPTLWRMAKCEVCGNDYGMTFEVHAQGAVHVFDCFSCAIHRMAPICEHCRVQIIGQGVEADGKWFCGAHCARADGKTGIVDRV
;
A
#
# COMPACT_ATOMS: atom_id res chain seq x y z
N MET A 1 -7.39 65.16 4.33
CA MET A 1 -7.99 64.69 3.07
C MET A 1 -7.26 63.42 2.69
N ALA A 2 -7.96 62.29 2.82
CA ALA A 2 -7.42 60.96 3.09
C ALA A 2 -7.06 60.18 1.80
N HIS A 3 -5.80 59.71 1.80
CA HIS A 3 -5.30 58.42 1.31
C HIS A 3 -5.61 57.97 -0.12
N ASP A 4 -4.63 58.21 -1.00
CA ASP A 4 -4.37 57.43 -2.21
C ASP A 4 -3.62 56.14 -1.82
N SER A 5 -4.23 54.99 -2.03
CA SER A 5 -3.58 53.67 -1.97
C SER A 5 -4.07 52.84 -3.16
N PRO A 6 -3.23 52.52 -4.16
CA PRO A 6 -3.61 51.61 -5.20
C PRO A 6 -3.67 50.20 -4.61
N GLY A 7 -4.89 49.68 -4.48
CA GLY A 7 -5.20 48.35 -4.01
C GLY A 7 -4.36 47.30 -4.74
N THR A 8 -3.57 46.56 -3.95
CA THR A 8 -2.93 45.31 -4.32
C THR A 8 -3.92 44.39 -5.02
N ARG A 9 -3.70 44.12 -6.31
CA ARG A 9 -4.36 43.03 -7.03
C ARG A 9 -3.95 41.71 -6.38
N SER A 10 -4.83 41.16 -5.57
CA SER A 10 -4.74 39.77 -5.13
C SER A 10 -4.90 38.88 -6.38
N PRO A 11 -3.93 38.03 -6.76
CA PRO A 11 -4.17 37.06 -7.81
C PRO A 11 -5.08 35.98 -7.22
N SER A 12 -6.37 36.11 -7.54
CA SER A 12 -7.37 35.10 -7.21
C SER A 12 -7.04 33.80 -7.92
N SER A 13 -7.07 32.72 -7.15
CA SER A 13 -7.06 31.33 -7.58
C SER A 13 -5.84 30.87 -8.38
N ARG A 14 -4.80 30.45 -7.65
CA ARG A 14 -4.07 29.25 -8.07
C ARG A 14 -5.06 28.07 -8.06
N ARG A 15 -5.82 27.89 -9.14
CA ARG A 15 -6.29 26.55 -9.49
C ARG A 15 -5.03 25.76 -9.83
N ARG A 16 -4.42 25.10 -8.85
CA ARG A 16 -3.66 23.89 -9.17
C ARG A 16 -4.69 22.99 -9.83
N PRO A 17 -4.60 22.65 -11.12
CA PRO A 17 -5.27 21.45 -11.54
C PRO A 17 -4.64 20.39 -10.64
N THR A 18 -5.45 19.75 -9.81
CA THR A 18 -5.18 18.40 -9.39
C THR A 18 -5.06 17.60 -10.68
N LEU A 19 -3.88 17.65 -11.30
CA LEU A 19 -3.36 16.60 -12.14
C LEU A 19 -3.17 15.42 -11.19
N TRP A 20 -4.29 14.86 -10.73
CA TRP A 20 -4.36 13.49 -10.33
C TRP A 20 -3.99 12.75 -11.60
N ARG A 21 -2.69 12.50 -11.75
CA ARG A 21 -2.18 11.59 -12.76
C ARG A 21 -2.95 10.31 -12.44
N MET A 22 -3.89 9.96 -13.31
CA MET A 22 -4.62 8.72 -13.17
C MET A 22 -3.57 7.65 -13.40
N ALA A 23 -3.08 7.11 -12.29
CA ALA A 23 -2.04 6.11 -12.34
C ALA A 23 -2.76 4.79 -12.62
N LYS A 24 -2.13 3.93 -13.41
CA LYS A 24 -2.74 2.65 -13.75
C LYS A 24 -2.38 1.65 -12.68
N CYS A 25 -3.38 0.92 -12.19
CA CYS A 25 -3.14 -0.21 -11.31
C CYS A 25 -2.25 -1.23 -12.01
N GLU A 26 -1.17 -1.65 -11.35
CA GLU A 26 -0.21 -2.62 -11.90
C GLU A 26 -0.79 -4.02 -12.11
N VAL A 27 -1.95 -4.32 -11.50
CA VAL A 27 -2.57 -5.65 -11.53
C VAL A 27 -3.72 -5.70 -12.53
N CYS A 28 -4.74 -4.87 -12.35
CA CYS A 28 -5.95 -4.92 -13.18
C CYS A 28 -5.91 -3.95 -14.37
N GLY A 29 -4.93 -3.04 -14.42
CA GLY A 29 -4.80 -2.05 -15.50
C GLY A 29 -5.83 -0.92 -15.47
N ASN A 30 -6.68 -0.86 -14.43
CA ASN A 30 -7.67 0.20 -14.27
C ASN A 30 -6.98 1.56 -14.12
N ASP A 31 -7.53 2.55 -14.79
CA ASP A 31 -7.03 3.91 -14.80
C ASP A 31 -7.96 4.75 -13.93
N TYR A 32 -7.58 4.95 -12.67
CA TYR A 32 -8.48 5.48 -11.65
C TYR A 32 -7.88 6.66 -10.90
N GLY A 33 -8.71 7.66 -10.64
CA GLY A 33 -8.29 8.89 -9.95
C GLY A 33 -7.97 8.69 -8.48
N MET A 34 -8.28 7.53 -7.87
CA MET A 34 -7.96 7.24 -6.47
C MET A 34 -6.94 6.10 -6.31
N THR A 35 -6.05 5.91 -7.28
CA THR A 35 -4.90 5.04 -7.07
C THR A 35 -4.02 5.52 -5.92
N PHE A 36 -3.34 4.58 -5.27
CA PHE A 36 -2.40 4.82 -4.19
C PHE A 36 -1.08 4.08 -4.45
N GLU A 37 -0.02 4.57 -3.80
CA GLU A 37 1.31 3.98 -3.87
C GLU A 37 1.61 3.15 -2.61
N VAL A 38 2.28 2.02 -2.79
CA VAL A 38 2.90 1.24 -1.72
C VAL A 38 4.41 1.26 -1.92
N HIS A 39 5.11 1.83 -0.96
CA HIS A 39 6.58 1.91 -0.95
C HIS A 39 7.12 0.78 -0.06
N ALA A 40 7.54 -0.33 -0.66
CA ALA A 40 8.01 -1.51 0.07
C ALA A 40 8.92 -2.39 -0.81
N GLN A 41 9.69 -3.28 -0.18
CA GLN A 41 10.56 -4.24 -0.88
C GLN A 41 11.56 -3.58 -1.87
N GLY A 42 11.96 -2.32 -1.59
CA GLY A 42 12.86 -1.56 -2.46
C GLY A 42 12.22 -1.00 -3.73
N ALA A 43 10.90 -1.09 -3.87
CA ALA A 43 10.15 -0.59 -5.02
C ALA A 43 8.96 0.29 -4.59
N VAL A 44 8.45 1.05 -5.55
CA VAL A 44 7.18 1.77 -5.44
C VAL A 44 6.20 1.09 -6.36
N HIS A 45 5.07 0.67 -5.81
CA HIS A 45 3.99 0.02 -6.54
C HIS A 45 2.73 0.87 -6.55
N VAL A 46 1.95 0.82 -7.63
CA VAL A 46 0.69 1.56 -7.80
C VAL A 46 -0.50 0.62 -7.90
N PHE A 47 -1.53 0.84 -7.09
CA PHE A 47 -2.78 0.08 -7.11
C PHE A 47 -4.01 0.97 -6.99
N ASP A 48 -5.15 0.47 -7.45
CA ASP A 48 -6.46 1.13 -7.33
C ASP A 48 -7.31 0.57 -6.17
N CYS A 49 -6.94 -0.59 -5.62
CA CYS A 49 -7.62 -1.22 -4.50
C CYS A 49 -6.67 -2.12 -3.68
N PHE A 50 -7.00 -2.35 -2.41
CA PHE A 50 -6.23 -3.23 -1.54
C PHE A 50 -6.20 -4.69 -2.03
N SER A 51 -7.26 -5.16 -2.69
CA SER A 51 -7.27 -6.51 -3.25
C SER A 51 -6.16 -6.72 -4.28
N CYS A 52 -5.93 -5.75 -5.17
CA CYS A 52 -4.82 -5.79 -6.13
C CYS A 52 -3.46 -5.69 -5.43
N ALA A 53 -3.32 -4.79 -4.46
CA ALA A 53 -2.08 -4.65 -3.69
C ALA A 53 -1.71 -5.97 -2.97
N ILE A 54 -2.66 -6.54 -2.24
CA ILE A 54 -2.51 -7.82 -1.52
C ILE A 54 -2.20 -8.94 -2.51
N HIS A 55 -2.92 -9.01 -3.64
CA HIS A 55 -2.70 -10.03 -4.64
C HIS A 55 -1.26 -10.04 -5.18
N ARG A 56 -0.71 -8.85 -5.40
CA ARG A 56 0.64 -8.69 -5.95
C ARG A 56 1.75 -8.86 -4.91
N MET A 57 1.53 -8.36 -3.69
CA MET A 57 2.61 -8.12 -2.73
C MET A 57 2.60 -9.03 -1.51
N ALA A 58 1.45 -9.61 -1.13
CA ALA A 58 1.37 -10.41 0.08
C ALA A 58 2.12 -11.74 -0.10
N PRO A 59 3.04 -12.10 0.81
CA PRO A 59 3.66 -13.42 0.82
C PRO A 59 2.59 -14.52 0.94
N ILE A 60 2.88 -15.70 0.42
CA ILE A 60 1.98 -16.85 0.51
C ILE A 60 2.44 -17.75 1.64
N CYS A 61 1.51 -18.18 2.49
CA CYS A 61 1.79 -19.16 3.54
C CYS A 61 2.25 -20.50 2.92
N GLU A 62 3.39 -21.01 3.37
CA GLU A 62 3.94 -22.29 2.88
C GLU A 62 3.06 -23.49 3.25
N HIS A 63 2.26 -23.40 4.31
CA HIS A 63 1.38 -24.49 4.76
C HIS A 63 -0.01 -24.43 4.10
N CYS A 64 -0.79 -23.37 4.35
CA CYS A 64 -2.19 -23.30 3.94
C CYS A 64 -2.44 -22.50 2.65
N ARG A 65 -1.38 -21.97 2.02
CA ARG A 65 -1.43 -21.25 0.73
C ARG A 65 -2.27 -19.98 0.69
N VAL A 66 -2.72 -19.47 1.84
CA VAL A 66 -3.38 -18.16 1.93
C VAL A 66 -2.36 -17.02 1.80
N GLN A 67 -2.82 -15.86 1.33
CA GLN A 67 -2.04 -14.63 1.37
C GLN A 67 -1.91 -14.13 2.81
N ILE A 68 -0.69 -13.78 3.20
CA ILE A 68 -0.36 -13.28 4.54
C ILE A 68 -0.61 -11.77 4.56
N ILE A 69 -1.77 -11.39 5.09
CA ILE A 69 -2.21 -9.97 5.19
C ILE A 69 -2.04 -9.39 6.60
N GLY A 70 -1.83 -10.24 7.61
CA GLY A 70 -1.59 -9.87 9.00
C GLY A 70 -0.14 -10.10 9.43
N GLN A 71 0.10 -10.16 10.73
CA GLN A 71 1.43 -10.45 11.28
C GLN A 71 1.76 -11.94 11.09
N GLY A 72 2.42 -12.25 9.98
CA GLY A 72 2.93 -13.59 9.71
C GLY A 72 4.16 -13.94 10.55
N VAL A 73 4.63 -15.18 10.38
CA VAL A 73 5.86 -15.69 10.99
C VAL A 73 6.82 -16.12 9.89
N GLU A 74 8.08 -15.72 10.00
CA GLU A 74 9.17 -16.24 9.19
C GLU A 74 9.96 -17.29 9.99
N ALA A 75 10.24 -18.45 9.40
CA ALA A 75 11.07 -19.49 10.00
C ALA A 75 11.84 -20.26 8.92
N ASP A 76 13.18 -20.28 9.05
CA ASP A 76 14.11 -20.89 8.08
C ASP A 76 13.87 -20.42 6.63
N GLY A 77 13.66 -19.11 6.43
CA GLY A 77 13.41 -18.51 5.12
C GLY A 77 12.04 -18.84 4.51
N LYS A 78 11.14 -19.48 5.26
CA LYS A 78 9.75 -19.74 4.87
C LYS A 78 8.79 -18.81 5.59
N TRP A 79 7.69 -18.48 4.92
CA TRP A 79 6.65 -17.59 5.43
C TRP A 79 5.37 -18.35 5.81
N PHE A 80 4.79 -18.01 6.95
CA PHE A 80 3.55 -18.62 7.45
C PHE A 80 2.58 -17.56 7.93
N CYS A 81 1.28 -17.79 7.77
CA CYS A 81 0.25 -16.86 8.22
C CYS A 81 0.11 -16.76 9.76
N GLY A 82 0.80 -17.63 10.50
CA GLY A 82 0.83 -17.62 11.97
C GLY A 82 1.49 -18.85 12.56
N ALA A 83 1.59 -18.89 13.88
CA ALA A 83 2.29 -19.95 14.62
C ALA A 83 1.70 -21.35 14.39
N HIS A 84 0.38 -21.44 14.22
CA HIS A 84 -0.29 -22.72 13.94
C HIS A 84 0.23 -23.36 12.64
N CYS A 85 0.21 -22.62 11.54
CA CYS A 85 0.67 -23.11 10.24
C CYS A 85 2.16 -23.45 10.25
N ALA A 86 2.98 -22.65 10.93
CA ALA A 86 4.41 -22.91 11.01
C ALA A 86 4.71 -24.19 11.80
N ARG A 87 4.03 -24.43 12.93
CA ARG A 87 4.16 -25.69 13.68
C ARG A 87 3.65 -26.90 12.91
N ALA A 88 2.58 -26.73 12.12
CA ALA A 88 2.07 -27.76 11.24
C ALA A 88 3.09 -28.13 10.12
N ASP A 89 3.98 -27.21 9.73
CA ASP A 89 5.14 -27.45 8.86
C ASP A 89 6.41 -27.90 9.63
N GLY A 90 6.27 -28.28 10.91
CA GLY A 90 7.36 -28.80 11.75
C GLY A 90 8.29 -27.73 12.32
N LYS A 91 7.96 -26.44 12.22
CA LYS A 91 8.79 -25.37 12.79
C LYS A 91 8.64 -25.31 14.31
N THR A 92 9.77 -25.22 15.02
CA THR A 92 9.84 -25.22 16.49
C THR A 92 10.19 -23.83 17.02
N GLY A 93 9.93 -23.59 18.32
CA GLY A 93 10.27 -22.32 18.98
C GLY A 93 9.41 -21.12 18.59
N ILE A 94 8.39 -21.30 17.75
CA ILE A 94 7.50 -20.22 17.33
C ILE A 94 6.47 -19.95 18.42
N VAL A 95 6.43 -18.71 18.91
CA VAL A 95 5.47 -18.24 19.90
C VAL A 95 4.56 -17.21 19.23
N ASP A 96 3.26 -17.43 19.35
CA ASP A 96 2.25 -16.46 18.92
C ASP A 96 2.16 -15.36 19.98
N ARG A 97 2.20 -14.10 19.57
CA ARG A 97 1.96 -12.96 20.47
C ARG A 97 0.80 -12.17 19.88
N VAL A 98 -0.39 -12.47 20.39
CA VAL A 98 -1.60 -11.68 20.14
C VAL A 98 -1.62 -10.50 21.12
#